data_AF-A0AA48KGY7-F1
#
_entry.id   AF-A0AA48KGY7-F1
#
_cell.length_a   1.000
_cell.length_b   1.000
_cell.length_c   1.000
_cell.angle_alpha   90.00
_cell.angle_beta   90.00
_cell.angle_gamma   90.00
#
_symmetry.space_group_name_H-M   'P 1'
#
loop_
_entity.id
_entity.type
_entity.pdbx_description
1 polymer ?
#
loop_
_entity_poly.entity_id
_entity_poly.type
_entity_poly.pdbx_seq_one_letter_code
_entity_poly.pdbx_strand_id
1 'polypeptide(L)'
;MPREGWVVIEGILVDHEAAENMLKCTRQYRPLEAGGLVLGLRKGLYLHVTEITRPLPWDRQSSMRFQRSPKGHRIAALRRWRKSGGKMDWIGEWHSHPGFSLSPSSIDVRNWNGIVRQRKAEMIFPICDGRETAFYLQFWGDRGKVLLRQVEKDELGTFYLTPAAIKRRLRKTGNEAYGPTLELP
;
A
#
# COMPACT_ATOMS: atom_id res chain seq x y z
N MET A 1 -17.81 -12.76 4.27
CA MET A 1 -17.86 -12.26 5.65
C MET A 1 -16.52 -12.60 6.30
N PRO A 2 -15.78 -11.64 6.89
CA PRO A 2 -14.62 -11.98 7.70
C PRO A 2 -15.07 -12.90 8.84
N ARG A 3 -14.26 -13.90 9.20
CA ARG A 3 -14.50 -14.72 10.40
C ARG A 3 -14.32 -13.83 11.63
N GLU A 4 -15.16 -14.01 12.64
CA GLU A 4 -15.05 -13.26 13.92
C GLU A 4 -13.61 -13.32 14.47
N GLY A 5 -13.10 -12.18 14.94
CA GLY A 5 -11.78 -12.06 15.57
C GLY A 5 -10.62 -11.60 14.66
N TRP A 6 -10.81 -11.43 13.35
CA TRP A 6 -9.75 -10.93 12.46
C TRP A 6 -9.76 -9.40 12.37
N VAL A 7 -8.62 -8.78 12.71
CA VAL A 7 -8.40 -7.35 12.46
C VAL A 7 -8.27 -7.16 10.95
N VAL A 8 -9.28 -6.54 10.34
CA VAL A 8 -9.28 -6.24 8.91
C VAL A 8 -8.68 -4.85 8.71
N ILE A 9 -7.57 -4.76 7.97
CA ILE A 9 -6.99 -3.47 7.61
C ILE A 9 -8.03 -2.61 6.87
N GLU A 10 -8.29 -1.43 7.42
CA GLU A 10 -9.26 -0.47 6.89
C GLU A 10 -8.64 0.55 5.94
N GLY A 11 -7.33 0.76 6.03
CA GLY A 11 -6.63 1.76 5.23
C GLY A 11 -5.13 1.85 5.52
N ILE A 12 -4.50 2.89 4.99
CA ILE A 12 -3.09 3.18 5.15
C ILE A 12 -2.85 4.67 5.43
N LEU A 13 -1.79 4.95 6.19
CA LEU A 13 -1.15 6.25 6.25
C LEU A 13 0.14 6.18 5.46
N VAL A 14 0.38 7.12 4.55
CA VAL A 14 1.61 7.18 3.75
C VAL A 14 2.35 8.47 4.04
N ASP A 15 3.57 8.35 4.56
CA ASP A 15 4.44 9.51 4.74
C ASP A 15 4.78 10.13 3.39
N HIS A 16 4.77 11.46 3.33
CA HIS A 16 5.08 12.20 2.09
C HIS A 16 6.44 11.81 1.52
N GLU A 17 7.44 11.63 2.38
CA GLU A 17 8.78 11.22 1.95
C GLU A 17 8.75 9.86 1.22
N ALA A 18 7.98 8.89 1.71
CA ALA A 18 7.88 7.57 1.08
C ALA A 18 7.19 7.67 -0.30
N ALA A 19 6.10 8.42 -0.39
CA ALA A 19 5.39 8.67 -1.65
C ALA A 19 6.29 9.39 -2.65
N GLU A 20 6.95 10.47 -2.24
CA GLU A 20 7.87 11.21 -3.10
C GLU A 20 9.04 10.36 -3.58
N ASN A 21 9.58 9.48 -2.73
CA ASN A 21 10.66 8.59 -3.10
C ASN A 21 10.24 7.58 -4.18
N MET A 22 8.99 7.09 -4.17
CA MET A 22 8.45 6.28 -5.27
C MET A 22 8.40 7.06 -6.58
N LEU A 23 7.91 8.31 -6.52
CA LEU A 23 7.84 9.19 -7.70
C LEU A 23 9.24 9.51 -8.24
N LYS A 24 10.18 9.89 -7.36
CA LYS A 24 11.58 10.20 -7.69
C LYS A 24 12.28 9.01 -8.32
N CYS A 25 12.13 7.80 -7.75
CA CYS A 25 12.69 6.59 -8.33
C CYS A 25 12.09 6.31 -9.71
N THR A 26 10.77 6.38 -9.85
CA THR A 26 10.12 6.16 -11.15
C THR A 26 10.66 7.09 -12.23
N ARG A 27 10.80 8.39 -11.93
CA ARG A 27 11.37 9.36 -12.87
C ARG A 27 12.84 9.10 -13.19
N GLN A 28 13.61 8.55 -12.26
CA GLN A 28 15.03 8.25 -12.43
C GLN A 28 15.26 7.03 -13.34
N TYR A 29 14.43 5.99 -13.22
CA TYR A 29 14.63 4.72 -13.93
C TYR A 29 13.84 4.60 -15.25
N ARG A 30 12.97 5.56 -15.56
CA ARG A 30 12.27 5.60 -16.85
C ARG A 30 13.27 5.55 -18.03
N PRO A 31 12.96 4.85 -19.14
CA PRO A 31 11.67 4.25 -19.47
C PRO A 31 11.46 2.82 -18.90
N LEU A 32 12.35 2.33 -18.05
CA LEU A 32 12.21 1.00 -17.45
C LEU A 32 11.33 1.02 -16.21
N GLU A 33 10.63 -0.08 -15.95
CA GLU A 33 10.01 -0.30 -14.65
C GLU A 33 11.07 -0.39 -13.55
N ALA A 34 10.73 0.14 -12.39
CA ALA A 34 11.50 0.12 -11.17
C ALA A 34 10.59 -0.36 -10.04
N GLY A 35 11.17 -0.84 -8.95
CA GLY A 35 10.39 -1.23 -7.79
C GLY A 35 11.25 -1.54 -6.58
N GLY A 36 10.59 -2.05 -5.56
CA GLY A 36 11.23 -2.37 -4.30
C GLY A 36 10.22 -2.78 -3.24
N LEU A 37 10.70 -2.92 -2.01
CA LEU A 37 9.88 -3.20 -0.84
C LEU A 37 9.25 -1.91 -0.33
N VAL A 38 8.06 -2.05 0.23
CA VAL A 38 7.43 -1.04 1.07
C VAL A 38 7.61 -1.48 2.53
N LEU A 39 8.21 -0.59 3.32
CA LEU A 39 8.52 -0.81 4.72
C LEU A 39 7.70 0.15 5.58
N GLY A 40 7.27 -0.33 6.74
CA GLY A 40 6.43 0.47 7.61
C GLY A 40 6.01 -0.25 8.87
N LEU A 41 4.91 0.21 9.47
CA LEU A 41 4.39 -0.30 10.72
C LEU A 41 2.99 -0.88 10.52
N ARG A 42 2.67 -1.96 11.22
CA ARG A 42 1.30 -2.45 11.37
C ARG A 42 0.71 -1.86 12.65
N LYS A 43 -0.34 -1.03 12.54
CA LYS A 43 -0.93 -0.24 13.63
C LYS A 43 -2.43 -0.47 13.70
N GLY A 44 -2.84 -1.54 14.39
CA GLY A 44 -4.24 -1.90 14.53
C GLY A 44 -4.89 -2.11 13.15
N LEU A 45 -5.86 -1.26 12.81
CA LEU A 45 -6.59 -1.29 11.54
C LEU A 45 -5.85 -0.67 10.36
N TYR A 46 -4.63 -0.13 10.56
CA TYR A 46 -3.92 0.61 9.52
C TYR A 46 -2.51 0.10 9.29
N LEU A 47 -2.03 0.23 8.05
CA LEU A 47 -0.62 0.13 7.72
C LEU A 47 -0.05 1.55 7.58
N HIS A 48 1.07 1.81 8.24
CA HIS A 48 1.76 3.08 8.14
C HIS A 48 3.01 2.89 7.26
N VAL A 49 2.96 3.45 6.05
CA VAL A 49 4.04 3.42 5.07
C VAL A 49 5.01 4.55 5.36
N THR A 50 6.21 4.19 5.83
CA THR A 50 7.22 5.17 6.22
C THR A 50 8.41 5.18 5.26
N GLU A 51 8.71 4.06 4.60
CA GLU A 51 9.89 3.94 3.74
C GLU A 51 9.66 3.01 2.55
N ILE A 52 10.47 3.21 1.51
CA ILE A 52 10.62 2.26 0.41
C ILE A 52 12.09 1.89 0.21
N THR A 53 12.34 0.68 -0.32
CA THR A 53 13.64 0.39 -0.93
C THR A 53 13.64 0.83 -2.40
N ARG A 54 14.79 1.28 -2.87
CA ARG A 54 15.03 1.61 -4.29
C ARG A 54 15.43 0.34 -5.05
N PRO A 55 15.39 0.34 -6.39
CA PRO A 55 16.01 -0.72 -7.18
C PRO A 55 17.45 -0.97 -6.74
N LEU A 56 17.83 -2.24 -6.67
CA LEU A 56 19.17 -2.72 -6.32
C LEU A 56 19.86 -3.27 -7.56
N PRO A 57 21.22 -3.29 -7.61
CA PRO A 57 21.98 -3.70 -8.80
C PRO A 57 21.66 -5.09 -9.37
N TRP A 58 21.08 -5.98 -8.56
CA TRP A 58 20.77 -7.36 -8.95
C TRP A 58 19.31 -7.55 -9.38
N ASP A 59 18.52 -6.49 -9.38
CA ASP A 59 17.16 -6.51 -9.92
C ASP A 59 17.22 -6.55 -11.46
N ARG A 60 16.18 -7.11 -12.08
CA ARG A 60 16.04 -7.09 -13.54
C ARG A 60 14.92 -6.13 -13.91
N GLN A 61 15.19 -5.27 -14.87
CA GLN A 61 14.29 -4.20 -15.29
C GLN A 61 14.09 -4.27 -16.81
N SER A 62 12.84 -4.14 -17.25
CA SER A 62 12.45 -3.86 -18.62
C SER A 62 11.36 -2.78 -18.63
N SER A 63 10.94 -2.29 -19.80
CA SER A 63 9.87 -1.30 -19.92
C SER A 63 8.48 -1.81 -19.50
N MET A 64 8.31 -3.11 -19.30
CA MET A 64 7.03 -3.76 -18.98
C MET A 64 7.16 -4.79 -17.84
N ARG A 65 8.32 -4.86 -17.18
CA ARG A 65 8.56 -5.78 -16.08
C ARG A 65 9.67 -5.33 -15.15
N PHE A 66 9.36 -5.27 -13.87
CA PHE A 66 10.33 -5.29 -12.79
C PHE A 66 10.40 -6.67 -12.11
N GLN A 67 11.59 -7.24 -11.98
CA GLN A 67 11.83 -8.46 -11.21
C GLN A 67 12.87 -8.20 -10.11
N ARG A 68 12.39 -8.21 -8.88
CA ARG A 68 13.20 -8.00 -7.68
C ARG A 68 14.13 -9.19 -7.39
N SER A 69 15.38 -8.90 -7.06
CA SER A 69 16.32 -9.84 -6.46
C SER A 69 15.92 -10.16 -5.01
N PRO A 70 15.71 -11.43 -4.65
CA PRO A 70 15.31 -11.79 -3.29
C PRO A 70 16.35 -11.42 -2.22
N LYS A 71 17.64 -11.63 -2.50
CA LYS A 71 18.70 -11.55 -1.49
C LYS A 71 18.98 -10.11 -1.05
N GLY A 72 19.16 -9.19 -2.00
CA GLY A 72 19.51 -7.79 -1.69
C GLY A 72 18.44 -7.09 -0.86
N HIS A 73 17.19 -7.18 -1.31
CA HIS A 73 16.05 -6.56 -0.64
C HIS A 73 15.75 -7.20 0.72
N ARG A 74 15.93 -8.53 0.87
CA ARG A 74 15.82 -9.19 2.19
C ARG A 74 16.85 -8.65 3.18
N ILE A 75 18.09 -8.43 2.75
CA ILE A 75 19.13 -7.86 3.61
C ILE A 75 18.75 -6.42 4.01
N ALA A 76 18.25 -5.61 3.08
CA ALA A 76 17.78 -4.26 3.37
C ALA A 76 16.65 -4.26 4.42
N ALA A 77 15.62 -5.10 4.23
CA ALA A 77 14.51 -5.23 5.17
C ALA A 77 14.98 -5.69 6.56
N LEU A 78 15.86 -6.71 6.64
CA LEU A 78 16.39 -7.20 7.92
C LEU A 78 17.21 -6.14 8.66
N ARG A 79 17.99 -5.33 7.93
CA ARG A 79 18.73 -4.21 8.54
C ARG A 79 17.79 -3.17 9.14
N ARG A 80 16.72 -2.81 8.42
CA ARG A 80 15.71 -1.86 8.92
C ARG A 80 14.94 -2.43 10.12
N TRP A 81 14.52 -3.70 10.05
CA TRP A 81 13.88 -4.39 11.18
C TRP A 81 14.77 -4.35 12.43
N ARG A 82 16.04 -4.75 12.34
CA ARG A 82 16.99 -4.69 13.47
C ARG A 82 17.18 -3.28 14.02
N LYS A 83 17.43 -2.29 13.15
CA LYS A 83 17.64 -0.90 13.56
C LYS A 83 16.43 -0.31 14.28
N SER A 84 15.22 -0.74 13.91
CA SER A 84 13.97 -0.30 14.53
C SER A 84 13.63 -1.00 15.86
N GLY A 85 14.49 -1.89 16.37
CA GLY A 85 14.17 -2.72 17.53
C GLY A 85 13.03 -3.72 17.25
N GLY A 86 12.91 -4.18 16.01
CA GLY A 86 11.91 -5.15 15.58
C GLY A 86 10.52 -4.58 15.24
N LYS A 87 10.36 -3.25 15.18
CA LYS A 87 9.07 -2.59 14.90
C LYS A 87 8.75 -2.46 13.41
N MET A 88 9.75 -2.17 12.59
CA MET A 88 9.62 -2.01 11.14
C MET A 88 9.32 -3.34 10.47
N ASP A 89 8.28 -3.42 9.66
CA ASP A 89 7.89 -4.61 8.89
C ASP A 89 7.99 -4.37 7.38
N TRP A 90 8.11 -5.47 6.65
CA TRP A 90 7.86 -5.50 5.21
C TRP A 90 6.35 -5.67 4.99
N ILE A 91 5.70 -4.58 4.54
CA ILE A 91 4.25 -4.47 4.44
C ILE A 91 3.74 -4.42 2.98
N GLY A 92 4.64 -4.46 2.00
CA GLY A 92 4.24 -4.38 0.60
C GLY A 92 5.39 -4.40 -0.39
N GLU A 93 5.08 -4.37 -1.68
CA GLU A 93 6.05 -4.14 -2.74
C GLU A 93 5.50 -3.09 -3.71
N TRP A 94 6.32 -2.08 -4.04
CA TRP A 94 5.96 -1.06 -5.01
C TRP A 94 6.64 -1.33 -6.34
N HIS A 95 6.02 -0.90 -7.43
CA HIS A 95 6.68 -0.81 -8.72
C HIS A 95 6.15 0.36 -9.54
N SER A 96 6.83 0.67 -10.63
CA SER A 96 6.44 1.72 -11.55
C SER A 96 5.88 1.18 -12.85
N HIS A 97 4.97 1.94 -13.43
CA HIS A 97 4.44 1.80 -14.78
C HIS A 97 4.76 3.10 -15.56
N PRO A 98 6.01 3.31 -16.04
CA PRO A 98 6.40 4.58 -16.65
C PRO A 98 5.62 4.82 -17.95
N GLY A 99 4.72 5.81 -17.95
CA GLY A 99 3.93 6.16 -19.13
C GLY A 99 2.77 5.21 -19.44
N PHE A 100 2.38 4.34 -18.50
CA PHE A 100 1.22 3.47 -18.61
C PHE A 100 0.19 3.77 -17.51
N SER A 101 -0.96 3.09 -17.56
CA SER A 101 -1.99 3.22 -16.53
C SER A 101 -1.50 2.69 -15.17
N LEU A 102 -2.00 3.26 -14.08
CA LEU A 102 -1.78 2.78 -12.72
C LEU A 102 -2.54 1.49 -12.37
N SER A 103 -3.15 0.82 -13.35
CA SER A 103 -3.83 -0.46 -13.14
C SER A 103 -2.83 -1.62 -13.21
N PRO A 104 -2.91 -2.60 -12.29
CA PRO A 104 -2.04 -3.77 -12.34
C PRO A 104 -2.37 -4.65 -13.53
N SER A 105 -1.33 -5.24 -14.11
CA SER A 105 -1.46 -6.32 -15.09
C SER A 105 -1.90 -7.63 -14.42
N SER A 106 -2.22 -8.63 -15.25
CA SER A 106 -2.49 -9.99 -14.77
C SER A 106 -1.26 -10.65 -14.11
N ILE A 107 -0.06 -10.24 -14.51
CA ILE A 107 1.22 -10.72 -13.96
C ILE A 107 1.38 -10.16 -12.54
N ASP A 108 1.10 -8.87 -12.35
CA ASP A 108 1.19 -8.22 -11.03
C ASP A 108 0.24 -8.87 -10.04
N VAL A 109 -1.03 -9.04 -10.43
CA VAL A 109 -2.04 -9.71 -9.60
C VAL A 109 -1.60 -11.12 -9.22
N ARG A 110 -0.99 -11.89 -10.15
CA ARG A 110 -0.48 -13.23 -9.85
C ARG A 110 0.67 -13.18 -8.84
N ASN A 111 1.59 -12.23 -9.00
CA ASN A 111 2.71 -12.05 -8.08
C ASN A 111 2.23 -11.65 -6.68
N TRP A 112 1.33 -10.68 -6.58
CA TRP A 112 0.76 -10.20 -5.32
C TRP A 112 0.06 -11.33 -4.55
N ASN A 113 -0.73 -12.16 -5.24
CA ASN A 113 -1.34 -13.37 -4.66
C ASN A 113 -0.29 -14.30 -4.05
N GLY A 114 0.85 -14.49 -4.72
CA GLY A 114 1.96 -15.30 -4.22
C GLY A 114 2.58 -14.70 -2.95
N ILE A 115 2.84 -13.40 -2.96
CA ILE A 115 3.42 -12.65 -1.83
C ILE A 115 2.51 -12.71 -0.61
N VAL A 116 1.23 -12.37 -0.77
CA VAL A 116 0.24 -12.38 0.33
C VAL A 116 0.08 -13.78 0.92
N ARG A 117 0.02 -14.81 0.07
CA ARG A 117 -0.05 -16.22 0.52
C ARG A 117 1.19 -16.63 1.31
N GLN A 118 2.38 -16.23 0.87
CA GLN A 118 3.63 -16.53 1.56
C GLN A 118 3.73 -15.77 2.88
N ARG A 119 3.38 -14.47 2.88
CA ARG A 119 3.50 -13.61 4.05
C ARG A 119 2.48 -13.95 5.13
N LYS A 120 1.31 -14.47 4.74
CA LYS A 120 0.15 -14.72 5.61
C LYS A 120 -0.33 -13.45 6.32
N ALA A 121 -0.29 -12.32 5.62
CA ALA A 121 -0.73 -11.03 6.13
C ALA A 121 -1.20 -10.14 4.98
N GLU A 122 -1.99 -9.11 5.31
CA GLU A 122 -2.38 -8.04 4.40
C GLU A 122 -1.14 -7.31 3.90
N MET A 123 -1.11 -7.03 2.60
CA MET A 123 0.01 -6.36 1.94
C MET A 123 -0.50 -5.27 1.00
N ILE A 124 0.32 -4.24 0.82
CA ILE A 124 0.03 -3.17 -0.13
C ILE A 124 0.93 -3.25 -1.35
N PHE A 125 0.38 -2.80 -2.47
CA PHE A 125 1.05 -2.81 -3.75
C PHE A 125 0.85 -1.46 -4.44
N PRO A 126 1.72 -0.48 -4.16
CA PRO A 126 1.72 0.79 -4.86
C PRO A 126 2.17 0.62 -6.32
N ILE A 127 1.47 1.28 -7.24
CA ILE A 127 1.89 1.45 -8.64
C ILE A 127 2.08 2.94 -8.88
N CYS A 128 3.21 3.33 -9.45
CA CYS A 128 3.58 4.72 -9.68
C CYS A 128 3.91 4.98 -11.16
N ASP A 129 3.42 6.07 -11.75
CA ASP A 129 3.73 6.48 -13.14
C ASP A 129 4.78 7.59 -13.24
N GLY A 130 5.22 8.12 -12.08
CA GLY A 130 6.18 9.22 -11.96
C GLY A 130 5.55 10.58 -11.69
N ARG A 131 4.22 10.67 -11.73
CA ARG A 131 3.39 11.83 -11.36
C ARG A 131 2.52 11.50 -10.15
N GLU A 132 1.89 10.33 -10.18
CA GLU A 132 0.93 9.87 -9.19
C GLU A 132 1.25 8.45 -8.72
N THR A 133 0.59 8.03 -7.64
CA THR A 133 0.71 6.67 -7.11
C THR A 133 -0.67 6.15 -6.72
N ALA A 134 -1.04 4.98 -7.26
CA ALA A 134 -2.21 4.24 -6.86
C ALA A 134 -1.82 3.19 -5.81
N PHE A 135 -2.59 3.09 -4.73
CA PHE A 135 -2.33 2.13 -3.66
C PHE A 135 -3.37 1.01 -3.67
N TYR A 136 -2.92 -0.22 -3.91
CA TYR A 136 -3.76 -1.40 -3.80
C TYR A 136 -3.50 -2.12 -2.47
N LEU A 137 -4.57 -2.52 -1.78
CA LEU A 137 -4.51 -3.39 -0.61
C LEU A 137 -5.02 -4.78 -0.99
N GLN A 138 -4.29 -5.81 -0.59
CA GLN A 138 -4.74 -7.19 -0.74
C GLN A 138 -4.75 -7.91 0.61
N PHE A 139 -5.85 -8.61 0.88
CA PHE A 139 -6.08 -9.31 2.14
C PHE A 139 -5.57 -10.75 2.09
N TRP A 140 -5.03 -11.22 3.22
CA TRP A 140 -4.71 -12.64 3.33
C TRP A 140 -5.99 -13.48 3.39
N GLY A 141 -5.99 -14.61 2.67
CA GLY A 141 -7.17 -15.46 2.53
C GLY A 141 -8.17 -14.97 1.47
N ASP A 142 -7.95 -13.80 0.86
CA ASP A 142 -8.74 -13.28 -0.26
C ASP A 142 -7.87 -13.07 -1.51
N ARG A 143 -8.43 -13.38 -2.68
CA ARG A 143 -7.80 -13.08 -3.97
C ARG A 143 -8.17 -11.68 -4.50
N GLY A 144 -9.12 -11.01 -3.85
CA GLY A 144 -9.51 -9.65 -4.14
C GLY A 144 -8.44 -8.63 -3.78
N LYS A 145 -8.29 -7.62 -4.65
CA LYS A 145 -7.51 -6.41 -4.39
C LYS A 145 -8.46 -5.23 -4.28
N VAL A 146 -8.15 -4.29 -3.39
CA VAL A 146 -8.93 -3.09 -3.16
C VAL A 146 -8.08 -1.88 -3.51
N LEU A 147 -8.54 -1.07 -4.46
CA LEU A 147 -7.96 0.25 -4.68
C LEU A 147 -8.37 1.17 -3.53
N LEU A 148 -7.38 1.71 -2.82
CA LEU A 148 -7.60 2.63 -1.71
C LEU A 148 -7.92 4.03 -2.24
N ARG A 149 -8.69 4.79 -1.45
CA ARG A 149 -9.08 6.16 -1.77
C ARG A 149 -8.47 7.11 -0.76
N GLN A 150 -7.81 8.15 -1.26
CA GLN A 150 -7.36 9.25 -0.42
C GLN A 150 -8.58 9.88 0.23
N VAL A 151 -8.51 10.11 1.54
CA VAL A 151 -9.58 10.76 2.31
C VAL A 151 -9.10 12.01 3.02
N GLU A 152 -7.80 12.11 3.30
CA GLU A 152 -7.22 13.21 4.05
C GLU A 152 -5.74 13.33 3.68
N LYS A 153 -5.22 14.56 3.72
CA LYS A 153 -3.82 14.88 3.51
C LYS A 153 -3.47 16.06 4.40
N ASP A 154 -2.42 15.92 5.19
CA ASP A 154 -1.88 16.98 6.04
C ASP A 154 -0.46 17.33 5.61
N GLU A 155 0.35 17.91 6.50
CA GLU A 155 1.73 18.29 6.21
C GLU A 155 2.71 17.10 6.21
N LEU A 156 2.39 16.03 6.95
CA LEU A 156 3.27 14.89 7.19
C LEU A 156 2.98 13.73 6.24
N GLY A 157 1.72 13.54 5.86
CA GLY A 157 1.32 12.38 5.09
C GLY A 157 -0.07 12.45 4.49
N THR A 158 -0.43 11.36 3.83
CA THR A 158 -1.72 11.19 3.19
C THR A 158 -2.38 9.92 3.71
N PHE A 159 -3.65 10.05 4.11
CA PHE A 159 -4.45 8.95 4.62
C PHE A 159 -5.37 8.41 3.53
N TYR A 160 -5.38 7.09 3.39
CA TYR A 160 -6.18 6.37 2.41
C TYR A 160 -7.01 5.30 3.09
N LEU A 161 -8.26 5.15 2.67
CA LEU A 161 -9.18 4.15 3.21
C LEU A 161 -9.69 3.21 2.12
N THR A 162 -10.07 2.01 2.53
CA THR A 162 -10.87 1.11 1.69
C THR A 162 -12.25 1.72 1.45
N PRO A 163 -12.89 1.49 0.29
CA PRO A 163 -14.26 1.93 0.04
C PRO A 163 -15.26 1.44 1.10
N ALA A 164 -15.04 0.25 1.68
CA ALA A 164 -15.87 -0.28 2.75
C ALA A 164 -15.72 0.51 4.07
N ALA A 165 -14.49 0.89 4.44
CA ALA A 165 -14.24 1.72 5.61
C ALA A 165 -14.84 3.13 5.46
N ILE A 166 -14.75 3.73 4.27
CA ILE A 166 -15.39 5.02 3.97
C ILE A 166 -16.90 4.93 4.17
N LYS A 167 -17.55 3.91 3.60
CA LYS A 167 -18.99 3.68 3.78
C LYS A 167 -19.37 3.50 5.26
N ARG A 168 -18.55 2.78 6.05
CA ARG A 168 -18.77 2.63 7.49
C ARG A 168 -18.65 3.96 8.23
N ARG A 169 -17.64 4.77 7.93
CA ARG A 169 -17.43 6.09 8.56
C ARG A 169 -18.61 7.02 8.27
N LEU A 170 -19.05 7.10 7.02
CA LEU A 170 -20.21 7.91 6.61
C LEU A 170 -21.51 7.47 7.30
N ARG A 171 -21.73 6.16 7.49
CA ARG A 171 -22.89 5.66 8.23
C ARG A 171 -22.85 6.07 9.71
N LYS A 172 -21.69 6.02 10.36
CA LYS A 172 -21.54 6.44 11.76
C LYS A 172 -21.81 7.94 11.91
N THR A 173 -21.21 8.78 11.07
CA THR A 173 -21.42 10.23 11.11
C THR A 173 -22.84 10.64 10.70
N GLY A 174 -23.48 9.87 9.82
CA GLY A 174 -24.88 10.09 9.42
C GLY A 174 -25.91 9.62 10.45
N ASN A 175 -25.58 8.67 11.33
CA ASN A 175 -26.47 8.20 12.40
C ASN A 175 -26.38 9.04 13.69
N GLU A 176 -25.38 9.90 13.83
CA GLU A 176 -25.24 10.81 14.99
C GLU A 176 -26.01 12.14 14.79
N ALA A 177 -26.67 12.36 13.64
CA ALA A 177 -27.32 13.63 13.29
C ALA A 177 -28.86 13.61 13.16
N TYR A 178 -29.55 12.52 13.52
CA TYR A 178 -31.02 12.50 13.59
C TYR A 178 -31.50 11.66 14.78
N GLY A 179 -31.55 12.30 15.96
CA GLY A 179 -32.62 12.01 16.93
C GLY A 179 -33.95 12.54 16.37
N PRO A 180 -35.12 12.04 16.81
CA PRO A 180 -36.39 12.38 16.19
C PRO A 180 -36.58 13.90 16.26
N THR A 181 -36.57 14.56 15.12
CA THR A 181 -37.05 15.94 15.03
C THR A 181 -38.49 15.90 15.47
N LEU A 182 -38.75 16.48 16.65
CA LEU A 182 -40.08 16.79 17.12
C LEU A 182 -40.88 17.38 15.96
N GLU A 183 -42.05 16.80 15.71
CA GLU A 183 -43.11 17.52 15.01
C GLU A 183 -43.34 18.84 15.73
N LEU A 184 -43.38 19.92 14.94
CA LEU A 184 -43.88 21.21 15.38
C LEU A 184 -44.90 21.71 14.35
N PRO A 185 -45.90 22.47 14.82
CA PRO A 185 -47.22 22.66 14.20
C PRO A 185 -47.24 23.50 12.93
#